data_AF-A0AAN8FUM0-F1
#
_entry.id   AF-A0AAN8FUM0-F1
#
_cell.length_a   1.000
_cell.length_b   1.000
_cell.length_c   1.000
_cell.angle_alpha   90.00
_cell.angle_beta   90.00
_cell.angle_gamma   90.00
#
_symmetry.space_group_name_H-M   'P 1'
#
loop_
_entity.id
_entity.type
_entity.pdbx_description
1 polymer ?
#
loop_
_entity_poly.entity_id
_entity_poly.type
_entity_poly.pdbx_seq_one_letter_code
_entity_poly.pdbx_strand_id
1 'polypeptide(L)'
;MKHFQELNDGGIRKDDPRLASVIRQVRDAEHIDHGVFDQEHLYLDSEAFKECVGSSITVIGKALKKQLVIPDWPSFTAVISELHDFCRQFKGGQVATYIPQLARADPESFAISVCTVDGQRKSWGDALKPF
;
A
#
# COMPACT_ATOMS: atom_id res chain seq x y z
N MET A 1 8.95 -14.44 13.21
CA MET A 1 8.52 -13.10 13.66
C MET A 1 8.00 -12.37 12.42
N LYS A 2 6.71 -12.00 12.34
CA LYS A 2 6.02 -11.56 11.11
C LYS A 2 6.28 -10.07 10.74
N HIS A 3 7.54 -9.64 10.67
CA HIS A 3 7.89 -8.21 10.51
C HIS A 3 7.32 -7.54 9.25
N PHE A 4 7.21 -8.28 8.14
CA PHE A 4 6.69 -7.73 6.88
C PHE A 4 5.16 -7.60 6.86
N GLN A 5 4.44 -8.40 7.66
CA GLN A 5 3.00 -8.24 7.83
C GLN A 5 2.68 -6.89 8.50
N GLU A 6 3.44 -6.51 9.52
CA GLU A 6 3.29 -5.21 10.20
C GLU A 6 3.48 -4.02 9.25
N LEU A 7 4.36 -4.14 8.24
CA LEU A 7 4.51 -3.10 7.20
C LEU A 7 3.23 -2.96 6.37
N ASN A 8 2.64 -4.09 5.95
CA ASN A 8 1.42 -4.11 5.18
C ASN A 8 0.22 -3.60 6.00
N ASP A 9 0.13 -4.01 7.27
CA ASP A 9 -0.90 -3.55 8.21
C ASP A 9 -0.75 -2.05 8.50
N GLY A 10 0.49 -1.54 8.51
CA GLY A 10 0.79 -0.11 8.56
C GLY A 10 0.56 0.63 7.23
N GLY A 11 0.17 -0.06 6.16
CA GLY A 11 -0.14 0.54 4.85
C GLY A 11 1.05 0.72 3.92
N ILE A 12 2.25 0.26 4.30
CA ILE A 12 3.43 0.24 3.43
C ILE A 12 3.36 -1.00 2.55
N ARG A 13 3.25 -0.78 1.24
CA ARG A 13 3.07 -1.87 0.26
C ARG A 13 4.40 -2.51 -0.13
N LYS A 14 4.34 -3.77 -0.58
CA LYS A 14 5.51 -4.51 -1.10
C LYS A 14 6.19 -3.88 -2.32
N ASP A 15 5.45 -3.08 -3.09
CA ASP A 15 5.97 -2.32 -4.23
C ASP A 15 6.52 -0.94 -3.83
N ASP A 16 6.68 -0.65 -2.54
CA ASP A 16 7.35 0.57 -2.09
C ASP A 16 8.82 0.57 -2.53
N PRO A 17 9.27 1.54 -3.36
CA PRO A 17 10.64 1.57 -3.86
C PRO A 17 11.69 1.62 -2.75
N ARG A 18 11.34 2.18 -1.58
CA ARG A 18 12.24 2.23 -0.43
C ARG A 18 12.50 0.84 0.12
N LEU A 19 11.62 -0.14 -0.08
CA LEU A 19 11.82 -1.52 0.39
C LEU A 19 12.53 -2.41 -0.64
N ALA A 20 12.77 -1.94 -1.86
CA ALA A 20 13.33 -2.76 -2.94
C ALA A 20 14.67 -3.43 -2.57
N SER A 21 15.58 -2.68 -1.94
CA SER A 21 16.87 -3.19 -1.49
C SER A 21 16.71 -4.22 -0.35
N VAL A 22 15.82 -3.95 0.60
CA VAL A 22 15.55 -4.86 1.73
C VAL A 22 14.98 -6.18 1.22
N ILE A 23 13.97 -6.11 0.33
CA ILE A 23 13.36 -7.30 -0.27
C ILE A 23 14.40 -8.13 -1.00
N ARG A 24 15.29 -7.49 -1.77
CA ARG A 24 16.38 -8.18 -2.46
C ARG A 24 17.33 -8.86 -1.47
N GLN A 25 17.79 -8.15 -0.44
CA GLN A 25 18.74 -8.69 0.54
C GLN A 25 18.15 -9.85 1.34
N VAL A 26 16.90 -9.73 1.79
CA VAL A 26 16.20 -10.82 2.49
C VAL A 26 16.03 -12.03 1.58
N ARG A 27 15.69 -11.81 0.31
CA ARG A 27 15.56 -12.88 -0.68
C ARG A 27 16.89 -13.62 -0.88
N ASP A 28 17.98 -12.87 -0.98
CA ASP A 28 19.32 -13.43 -1.18
C ASP A 28 19.82 -14.17 0.07
N ALA A 29 19.53 -13.66 1.28
CA ALA A 29 19.91 -14.26 2.57
C ALA A 29 19.14 -15.55 2.91
N GLU A 30 17.85 -15.62 2.58
CA GLU A 30 16.98 -16.75 2.88
C GLU A 30 16.84 -17.75 1.71
N HIS A 31 17.55 -17.51 0.60
CA HIS A 31 17.46 -18.31 -0.64
C HIS A 31 16.02 -18.51 -1.14
N ILE A 32 15.21 -17.45 -1.10
CA ILE A 32 13.80 -17.49 -1.51
C ILE A 32 13.71 -17.11 -2.99
N ASP A 33 13.00 -17.88 -3.80
CA ASP A 33 12.83 -17.52 -5.22
C ASP A 33 11.83 -16.36 -5.40
N HIS A 34 10.72 -16.35 -4.65
CA HIS A 34 9.66 -15.35 -4.76
C HIS A 34 8.92 -15.03 -3.45
N GLY A 35 8.42 -13.81 -3.33
CA GLY A 35 7.39 -13.45 -2.34
C GLY A 35 7.87 -13.36 -0.88
N VAL A 36 8.82 -12.47 -0.57
CA VAL A 36 9.29 -12.23 0.82
C VAL A 36 8.15 -11.89 1.78
N PHE A 37 7.13 -11.15 1.31
CA PHE A 37 5.95 -10.80 2.11
C PHE A 37 4.97 -11.95 2.30
N ASP A 38 5.06 -13.00 1.47
CA ASP A 38 4.16 -14.15 1.47
C ASP A 38 4.70 -15.30 2.33
N GLN A 39 5.91 -15.17 2.88
CA GLN A 39 6.53 -16.18 3.73
C GLN A 39 5.98 -16.13 5.16
N GLU A 40 5.54 -17.28 5.68
CA GLU A 40 5.08 -17.40 7.08
C GLU A 40 6.23 -17.23 8.08
N HIS A 41 7.43 -17.69 7.70
CA HIS A 41 8.63 -17.68 8.53
C HIS A 41 9.85 -17.23 7.71
N LEU A 42 10.52 -16.19 8.20
CA LEU A 42 11.86 -15.79 7.79
C LEU A 42 12.78 -16.01 8.99
N TYR A 43 13.92 -16.67 8.77
CA TYR A 43 14.88 -17.05 9.80
C TYR A 43 16.13 -16.16 9.77
N LEU A 44 15.91 -14.85 9.79
CA LEU A 44 16.99 -13.87 9.88
C LEU A 44 17.46 -13.75 11.33
N ASP A 45 18.74 -14.00 11.56
CA ASP A 45 19.38 -13.63 12.83
C ASP A 45 19.52 -12.10 12.96
N SER A 46 20.04 -11.64 14.11
CA SER A 46 20.14 -10.20 14.38
C SER A 46 21.10 -9.47 13.44
N GLU A 47 22.17 -10.12 12.99
CA GLU A 47 23.15 -9.50 12.09
C GLU A 47 22.60 -9.45 10.67
N ALA A 48 22.08 -10.57 10.17
CA ALA A 48 21.42 -10.66 8.87
C ALA A 48 20.24 -9.68 8.76
N PHE A 49 19.43 -9.54 9.81
CA PHE A 49 18.34 -8.57 9.82
C PHE A 49 18.85 -7.13 9.70
N LYS A 50 19.86 -6.75 10.48
CA LYS A 50 20.45 -5.39 10.46
C LYS A 50 21.01 -5.03 9.09
N GLU A 51 21.72 -5.97 8.47
CA GLU A 51 22.25 -5.81 7.12
C GLU A 51 21.11 -5.56 6.13
N CYS A 52 20.11 -6.45 6.14
CA CYS A 52 18.98 -6.39 5.21
C CYS A 52 18.20 -5.07 5.31
N VAL A 53 17.87 -4.60 6.51
CA VAL A 53 16.98 -3.43 6.69
C VAL A 53 17.69 -2.08 6.63
N GLY A 54 19.03 -2.05 6.61
CA GLY A 54 19.83 -0.83 6.79
C GLY A 54 19.47 0.31 5.84
N SER A 55 19.20 -0.01 4.56
CA SER A 55 18.84 1.00 3.54
C SER A 55 17.50 1.71 3.81
N SER A 56 16.65 1.11 4.66
CA SER A 56 15.24 1.48 4.81
C SER A 56 14.78 1.46 6.27
N ILE A 57 15.73 1.48 7.20
CA ILE A 57 15.50 1.34 8.64
C ILE A 57 14.55 2.42 9.16
N THR A 58 14.53 3.62 8.58
CA THR A 58 13.65 4.70 9.01
C THR A 58 12.18 4.38 8.77
N VAL A 59 11.81 3.89 7.58
CA VAL A 59 10.40 3.54 7.28
C VAL A 59 9.99 2.28 8.03
N ILE A 60 10.85 1.26 8.07
CA ILE A 60 10.59 0.01 8.79
C ILE A 60 10.44 0.28 10.29
N GLY A 61 11.36 1.06 10.87
CA GLY A 61 11.35 1.43 12.28
C GLY A 61 10.12 2.24 12.66
N LYS A 62 9.69 3.19 11.81
CA LYS A 62 8.43 3.94 12.04
C LYS A 62 7.22 3.02 11.99
N ALA A 63 7.12 2.14 10.99
CA ALA A 63 6.00 1.22 10.82
C ALA A 63 5.86 0.27 12.01
N LEU A 64 6.95 -0.41 12.40
CA LEU A 64 6.96 -1.35 13.52
C LEU A 64 6.66 -0.69 14.88
N LYS A 65 6.96 0.60 15.03
CA LYS A 65 6.67 1.38 16.24
C LYS A 65 5.30 2.08 16.21
N LYS A 66 4.50 1.90 15.15
CA LYS A 66 3.25 2.64 14.91
C LYS A 66 3.43 4.17 14.95
N GLN A 67 4.56 4.64 14.39
CA GLN A 67 4.95 6.05 14.30
C GLN A 67 4.84 6.61 12.88
N LEU A 68 4.13 5.90 11.99
CA LEU A 68 3.68 6.48 10.73
C LEU A 68 2.62 7.55 11.00
N VAL A 69 2.46 8.50 10.09
CA VAL A 69 1.56 9.64 10.23
C VAL A 69 0.11 9.24 10.53
N ILE A 70 -0.34 8.07 10.06
CA ILE A 70 -1.57 7.42 10.50
C ILE A 70 -1.21 6.12 11.24
N PRO A 71 -1.16 6.12 12.58
CA PRO A 71 -0.76 4.95 13.36
C PRO A 71 -1.72 3.75 13.23
N ASP A 72 -3.02 4.00 13.21
CA ASP A 72 -4.07 2.98 13.06
C ASP A 72 -4.60 2.99 11.62
N TRP A 73 -3.77 2.48 10.72
CA TRP A 73 -4.10 2.38 9.31
C TRP A 73 -5.32 1.50 9.02
N PRO A 74 -5.51 0.32 9.66
CA PRO A 74 -6.72 -0.48 9.47
C PRO A 74 -8.01 0.31 9.76
N SER A 75 -8.10 0.97 10.93
CA SER A 75 -9.28 1.76 11.30
C SER A 75 -9.52 2.93 10.34
N PHE A 76 -8.47 3.66 9.96
CA PHE A 76 -8.59 4.73 8.97
C PHE A 76 -9.15 4.21 7.65
N THR A 77 -8.61 3.11 7.13
CA THR A 77 -9.07 2.59 5.84
C THR A 77 -10.46 1.97 5.90
N ALA A 78 -10.93 1.49 7.05
CA ALA A 78 -12.31 1.05 7.22
C ALA A 78 -13.28 2.23 7.00
N VAL A 79 -13.00 3.39 7.62
CA VAL A 79 -13.79 4.61 7.42
C VAL A 79 -13.79 5.07 5.96
N ILE A 80 -12.63 5.05 5.29
CA ILE A 80 -12.58 5.40 3.85
C ILE A 80 -13.36 4.40 2.99
N SER A 81 -13.42 3.12 3.40
CA SER A 81 -14.23 2.11 2.71
C SER A 81 -15.73 2.42 2.83
N GLU A 82 -16.19 2.78 4.03
CA GLU A 82 -17.59 3.21 4.24
C GLU A 82 -17.92 4.47 3.43
N LEU A 83 -17.00 5.44 3.36
CA LEU A 83 -17.16 6.64 2.54
C LEU A 83 -17.19 6.31 1.05
N HIS A 84 -16.34 5.40 0.58
CA HIS A 84 -16.38 4.93 -0.80
C HIS A 84 -17.75 4.33 -1.12
N ASP A 85 -18.26 3.44 -0.28
CA ASP A 85 -19.52 2.73 -0.50
C ASP A 85 -20.74 3.65 -0.40
N PHE A 86 -20.69 4.65 0.49
CA PHE A 86 -21.69 5.71 0.56
C PHE A 86 -21.68 6.58 -0.69
N CYS A 87 -20.51 7.13 -1.07
CA CYS A 87 -20.38 8.04 -2.20
C CYS A 87 -20.70 7.37 -3.54
N ARG A 88 -20.39 6.07 -3.70
CA ARG A 88 -20.65 5.31 -4.91
C ARG A 88 -22.15 5.22 -5.26
N GLN A 89 -23.05 5.48 -4.30
CA GLN A 89 -24.50 5.45 -4.52
C GLN A 89 -25.03 6.68 -5.25
N PHE A 90 -24.29 7.79 -5.28
CA PHE A 90 -24.72 9.00 -5.98
C PHE A 90 -24.44 8.90 -7.47
N LYS A 91 -25.47 8.62 -8.27
CA LYS A 91 -25.42 8.47 -9.74
C LYS A 91 -25.82 9.73 -10.51
N GLY A 92 -25.85 10.88 -9.82
CA GLY A 92 -26.20 12.16 -10.43
C GLY A 92 -25.05 12.76 -11.24
N GLY A 93 -25.36 13.79 -12.03
CA GLY A 93 -24.40 14.48 -12.89
C GLY A 93 -24.45 14.00 -14.35
N GLN A 94 -23.64 14.63 -15.20
CA GLN A 94 -23.52 14.26 -16.61
C GLN A 94 -22.05 14.27 -17.00
N VAL A 95 -21.64 13.24 -17.75
CA VAL A 95 -20.30 13.18 -18.36
C VAL A 95 -20.12 14.37 -19.31
N ALA A 96 -18.91 14.90 -19.41
CA ALA A 96 -18.59 15.99 -20.33
C ALA A 96 -18.66 15.52 -21.80
N THR A 97 -19.82 15.68 -22.43
CA THR A 97 -20.10 15.19 -23.79
C THR A 97 -19.58 16.10 -24.91
N TYR A 98 -19.19 17.34 -24.60
CA TYR A 98 -18.68 18.28 -25.60
C TYR A 98 -17.25 17.97 -26.07
N ILE A 99 -16.48 17.16 -25.31
CA ILE A 99 -15.16 16.66 -25.72
C ILE A 99 -15.30 15.16 -26.03
N PRO A 100 -15.08 14.71 -27.28
CA PRO A 100 -15.33 13.31 -27.68
C PRO A 100 -14.59 12.26 -26.86
N GLN A 101 -13.40 12.57 -26.35
CA GLN A 101 -12.60 11.69 -25.52
C GLN A 101 -13.22 11.52 -24.13
N LEU A 102 -13.66 12.62 -23.50
CA LEU A 102 -14.31 12.58 -22.19
C LEU A 102 -15.71 11.97 -22.26
N ALA A 103 -16.41 12.10 -23.39
CA ALA A 103 -17.72 11.50 -23.62
C ALA A 103 -17.73 9.96 -23.53
N ARG A 104 -16.55 9.32 -23.63
CA ARG A 104 -16.38 7.86 -23.50
C ARG A 104 -16.17 7.41 -22.05
N ALA A 105 -16.06 8.35 -21.11
CA ALA A 105 -15.93 8.02 -19.70
C ALA A 105 -17.20 7.31 -19.22
N ASP A 106 -16.98 6.25 -18.44
CA ASP A 106 -18.06 5.50 -17.81
C ASP A 106 -18.62 6.31 -16.63
N PRO A 107 -19.91 6.74 -16.65
CA PRO A 107 -20.51 7.54 -15.57
C PRO A 107 -20.54 6.81 -14.22
N GLU A 108 -20.43 5.49 -14.23
CA GLU A 108 -20.45 4.66 -13.03
C GLU A 108 -19.05 4.44 -12.43
N SER A 109 -18.01 4.85 -13.16
CA SER A 109 -16.61 4.72 -12.73
C SER A 109 -16.35 5.62 -11.52
N PHE A 110 -15.97 5.03 -10.40
CA PHE A 110 -15.70 5.76 -9.17
C PHE A 110 -14.56 5.11 -8.40
N ALA A 111 -13.66 5.93 -7.87
CA ALA A 111 -12.49 5.48 -7.17
C ALA A 111 -12.05 6.49 -6.10
N ILE A 112 -11.44 5.96 -5.04
CA ILE A 112 -10.70 6.74 -4.06
C ILE A 112 -9.28 6.16 -4.01
N SER A 113 -8.25 6.99 -3.96
CA SER A 113 -6.88 6.56 -3.67
C SER A 113 -6.25 7.46 -2.66
N VAL A 114 -5.60 6.87 -1.66
CA VAL A 114 -4.90 7.57 -0.59
C VAL A 114 -3.42 7.18 -0.62
N CYS A 115 -2.56 8.20 -0.53
CA CYS A 115 -1.14 8.06 -0.26
C CYS A 115 -0.75 9.10 0.80
N THR A 116 -0.26 8.65 1.96
CA THR A 116 0.21 9.57 3.01
C THR A 116 1.65 10.02 2.77
N VAL A 117 2.11 11.03 3.51
CA VAL A 117 3.50 11.52 3.45
C VAL A 117 4.53 10.48 3.87
N ASP A 118 4.16 9.51 4.70
CA ASP A 118 5.02 8.38 5.05
C ASP A 118 4.93 7.22 4.03
N GLY A 119 4.08 7.35 3.01
CA GLY A 119 3.92 6.37 1.93
C GLY A 119 2.89 5.26 2.20
N GLN A 120 2.01 5.46 3.19
CA GLN A 120 0.91 4.51 3.43
C GLN A 120 -0.12 4.62 2.31
N ARG A 121 -0.49 3.49 1.69
CA ARG A 121 -1.23 3.48 0.42
C ARG A 121 -2.39 2.48 0.44
N LYS A 122 -3.57 2.93 -0.02
CA LYS A 122 -4.71 2.06 -0.34
C LYS A 122 -5.60 2.74 -1.38
N SER A 123 -6.22 1.93 -2.22
CA SER A 123 -7.09 2.35 -3.31
C SER A 123 -8.39 1.55 -3.27
N TRP A 124 -9.48 2.19 -3.68
CA TRP A 124 -10.83 1.64 -3.75
C TRP A 124 -11.42 1.89 -5.14
N GLY A 125 -12.30 0.99 -5.58
CA GLY A 125 -13.00 1.11 -6.87
C GLY A 125 -12.06 1.06 -8.08
N ASP A 126 -12.39 1.84 -9.10
CA ASP A 126 -11.75 1.80 -10.43
C ASP A 126 -10.40 2.56 -10.48
N ALA A 127 -9.66 2.57 -9.37
CA ALA A 127 -8.46 3.41 -9.18
C ALA A 127 -7.30 3.11 -10.14
N LEU A 128 -7.32 1.97 -10.82
CA LEU A 128 -6.31 1.58 -11.80
C LEU A 128 -6.76 1.85 -13.24
N LYS A 129 -7.99 2.31 -13.46
CA LYS A 129 -8.51 2.69 -14.78
C LYS A 129 -7.94 4.06 -15.16
N PRO A 130 -7.22 4.18 -16.30
CA PRO A 130 -6.78 5.47 -16.80
C PRO A 130 -7.99 6.30 -17.28
N PHE A 131 -7.89 7.63 -17.17
CA PHE A 131 -8.90 8.59 -17.59
C PHE A 131 -8.39 9.51 -18.70
#